data_AF-A0A960BDE9-F1
#
_entry.id   AF-A0A960BDE9-F1
#
_cell.length_a   1.000
_cell.length_b   1.000
_cell.length_c   1.000
_cell.angle_alpha   90.00
_cell.angle_beta   90.00
_cell.angle_gamma   90.00
#
_symmetry.space_group_name_H-M   'P 1'
#
loop_
_entity.id
_entity.type
_entity.pdbx_description
1 polymer ?
#
loop_
_entity_poly.entity_id
_entity_poly.type
_entity_poly.pdbx_seq_one_letter_code
_entity_poly.pdbx_strand_id
1 'polypeptide(L)' 'KVKMAEAVQLAGLHGQLHVDWALGHAATYARFADGDLASILAAHPVGERRSADDGHSLQQGTSAWEGFGQ' A
#
# COMPACT_ATOMS: atom_id res chain seq x y z
N LYS A 1 11.91 12.72 -18.52
CA LYS A 1 11.34 11.87 -19.61
C LYS A 1 11.66 10.39 -19.44
N VAL A 2 12.88 9.99 -19.06
CA VAL A 2 13.28 8.58 -18.83
C VAL A 2 12.32 7.81 -17.91
N LYS A 3 11.86 8.42 -16.82
CA LYS A 3 10.98 7.80 -15.82
C LYS A 3 9.59 7.41 -16.34
N MET A 4 9.07 8.10 -17.36
CA MET A 4 7.80 7.70 -17.99
C MET A 4 7.95 6.51 -18.93
N ALA A 5 9.12 6.34 -19.56
CA ALA A 5 9.38 5.15 -20.37
C ALA A 5 9.49 3.88 -19.52
N GLU A 6 10.01 4.01 -18.29
CA GLU A 6 10.02 2.94 -17.29
C GLU A 6 8.61 2.58 -16.83
N ALA A 7 7.77 3.57 -16.54
CA ALA A 7 6.37 3.35 -16.17
C ALA A 7 5.59 2.60 -17.27
N VAL A 8 5.81 2.95 -18.54
CA VAL A 8 5.17 2.26 -19.68
C VAL A 8 5.61 0.80 -19.79
N GLN A 9 6.90 0.50 -19.54
CA GLN A 9 7.40 -0.88 -19.52
C GLN A 9 6.78 -1.68 -18.37
N LEU A 10 6.72 -1.10 -17.17
CA LEU A 10 6.06 -1.72 -16.01
C LEU A 10 4.57 -1.96 -16.27
N ALA A 11 3.88 -1.06 -16.98
CA ALA A 11 2.47 -1.23 -17.31
C ALA A 11 2.22 -2.41 -18.24
N GLY A 12 3.17 -2.73 -19.13
CA GLY A 12 3.13 -3.94 -19.96
C GLY A 12 3.25 -5.24 -19.16
N LEU A 13 3.90 -5.22 -17.99
CA LEU A 13 4.14 -6.39 -17.15
C LEU A 13 3.07 -6.57 -16.06
N HIS A 14 2.64 -5.49 -15.42
CA HIS A 14 1.76 -5.51 -14.25
C HIS A 14 0.32 -5.03 -14.52
N GLY A 15 0.06 -4.55 -15.74
CA GLY A 15 -1.22 -3.96 -16.14
C GLY A 15 -1.31 -2.47 -15.85
N GLN A 16 -2.04 -1.75 -16.70
CA GLN A 16 -2.11 -0.29 -16.67
C GLN A 16 -2.73 0.27 -15.38
N LEU A 17 -3.77 -0.40 -14.84
CA LEU A 17 -4.48 0.06 -13.65
C LEU A 17 -3.58 0.12 -12.41
N HIS A 18 -2.69 -0.86 -12.23
CA HIS A 18 -1.78 -0.90 -11.09
C HIS A 18 -0.69 0.18 -11.19
N VAL A 19 -0.18 0.41 -12.39
CA VAL A 19 0.82 1.46 -12.62
C VAL A 19 0.23 2.85 -12.48
N ASP A 20 -1.01 3.07 -12.94
CA ASP A 20 -1.72 4.34 -12.74
C ASP A 20 -1.93 4.65 -11.24
N TRP A 21 -2.36 3.65 -10.47
CA TRP A 21 -2.44 3.77 -9.01
C TRP A 21 -1.09 4.12 -8.38
N ALA A 22 -0.02 3.43 -8.76
CA ALA A 22 1.32 3.66 -8.22
C ALA A 22 1.87 5.05 -8.60
N LEU A 23 1.55 5.54 -9.80
CA LEU A 23 1.87 6.91 -10.23
C LEU A 23 1.13 7.96 -9.41
N GLY A 24 -0.16 7.75 -9.11
CA GLY A 24 -0.94 8.62 -8.23
C GLY A 24 -0.36 8.67 -6.81
N HIS A 25 0.06 7.51 -6.28
CA HIS A 25 0.73 7.43 -4.99
C HIS A 25 2.08 8.17 -4.99
N ALA A 26 2.92 7.92 -6.00
CA ALA A 26 4.21 8.61 -6.17
C ALA A 26 4.03 10.14 -6.27
N ALA A 27 3.01 10.60 -7.01
CA ALA A 27 2.69 12.02 -7.15
C ALA A 27 2.32 12.67 -5.80
N THR A 28 1.55 11.97 -4.98
CA THR A 28 1.09 12.46 -3.67
C THR A 28 2.27 12.72 -2.72
N TYR A 29 3.31 11.89 -2.78
CA TYR A 29 4.48 11.98 -1.90
C TYR A 29 5.73 12.57 -2.57
N ALA A 30 5.59 13.10 -3.80
CA ALA A 30 6.71 13.56 -4.64
C ALA A 30 7.86 12.53 -4.78
N ARG A 31 7.53 11.23 -4.74
CA ARG A 31 8.48 10.10 -4.77
C ARG A 31 8.66 9.56 -6.19
N PHE A 32 9.40 10.33 -6.99
CA PHE A 32 9.77 9.92 -8.35
C PHE A 32 11.26 9.63 -8.47
N ALA A 33 11.94 9.16 -7.40
CA ALA A 33 13.32 8.70 -7.51
C ALA A 33 13.39 7.39 -8.29
N ASP A 34 14.59 7.01 -8.73
CA ASP A 34 14.77 5.77 -9.49
C ASP A 34 14.42 4.56 -8.61
N GLY A 35 13.61 3.64 -9.14
CA GLY A 35 13.12 2.47 -8.39
C GLY A 35 11.97 2.73 -7.41
N ASP A 36 11.51 3.97 -7.23
CA ASP A 36 10.36 4.28 -6.38
C ASP A 36 9.08 3.62 -6.90
N LEU A 37 8.84 3.70 -8.21
CA LEU A 37 7.64 3.15 -8.82
C LEU A 37 7.58 1.63 -8.67
N ALA A 38 8.69 0.93 -8.89
CA ALA A 38 8.79 -0.52 -8.67
C ALA A 38 8.59 -0.90 -7.20
N SER A 39 9.13 -0.11 -6.27
CA SER A 39 8.97 -0.33 -4.83
C SER A 39 7.52 -0.12 -4.36
N ILE A 40 6.83 0.90 -4.90
CA ILE A 40 5.41 1.17 -4.62
C ILE A 40 4.53 0.05 -5.19
N LEU A 41 4.82 -0.41 -6.41
CA LEU A 41 4.13 -1.55 -7.02
C LEU A 41 4.33 -2.84 -6.21
N ALA A 42 5.54 -3.13 -5.75
CA ALA A 42 5.82 -4.31 -4.94
C ALA A 42 5.14 -4.28 -3.56
N ALA A 43 4.94 -3.09 -2.98
CA ALA A 43 4.26 -2.92 -1.70
C ALA A 43 2.74 -3.16 -1.78
N HIS A 44 2.15 -3.17 -2.98
CA HIS A 44 0.73 -3.44 -3.19
C HIS A 44 0.54 -4.77 -3.94
N PRO A 45 0.54 -5.92 -3.23
CA PRO A 45 0.22 -7.19 -3.87
C PRO A 45 -1.22 -7.16 -4.38
N VAL A 46 -1.36 -7.53 -5.65
CA VAL A 46 -2.63 -7.58 -6.37
C VAL A 46 -3.61 -8.47 -5.59
N GLY A 47 -4.73 -7.90 -5.13
CA GLY A 47 -5.83 -8.64 -4.53
C GLY A 47 -5.88 -8.67 -3.00
N GLU A 48 -4.89 -8.14 -2.28
CA GLU A 48 -4.89 -8.16 -0.81
C GLU A 48 -5.02 -6.74 -0.23
N ARG A 49 -6.27 -6.25 -0.16
CA ARG A 49 -6.57 -5.11 0.71
C ARG A 49 -6.53 -5.61 2.15
N ARG A 50 -5.38 -5.46 2.82
CA ARG A 50 -5.29 -5.66 4.27
C ARG A 50 -6.08 -4.54 4.95
N SER A 51 -7.33 -4.81 5.28
CA SER A 51 -8.07 -4.03 6.26
C SER A 51 -7.69 -4.55 7.63
N ALA A 52 -7.42 -3.66 8.60
CA ALA A 52 -7.53 -4.05 9.99
C ALA A 52 -9.02 -4.28 10.24
N ASP A 53 -9.46 -5.53 10.27
CA ASP A 53 -10.78 -5.86 10.79
C ASP A 53 -10.71 -5.90 12.32
N ASP A 54 -11.81 -5.62 13.00
CA ASP A 54 -11.88 -5.63 14.47
C ASP A 54 -11.52 -7.00 15.07
N GLY A 55 -11.50 -8.08 14.29
CA GLY A 55 -11.00 -9.40 14.70
C GLY A 55 -9.48 -9.47 14.91
N HIS A 56 -8.72 -8.54 14.31
CA HIS A 56 -7.26 -8.43 14.44
C HIS A 56 -6.83 -7.06 14.97
N SER A 57 -7.66 -6.45 15.81
CA SER A 57 -7.31 -5.24 16.54
C SER A 57 -6.21 -5.53 17.57
N LEU A 58 -5.12 -4.75 17.55
CA LEU A 58 -4.12 -4.71 18.64
C LEU A 58 -4.67 -4.03 19.90
N GLN A 59 -5.87 -3.44 19.83
CA GLN A 59 -6.53 -2.86 20.98
C GLN A 59 -7.07 -4.01 21.83
N GLN A 60 -6.26 -4.44 22.81
CA GLN A 60 -6.71 -5.34 23.86
C GLN A 60 -7.96 -4.71 24.50
N GLY A 61 -9.11 -5.38 24.36
CA GLY A 61 -10.35 -4.92 24.99
C GLY A 61 -10.12 -4.75 26.49
N THR A 62 -10.73 -3.71 27.08
CA THR A 62 -10.62 -3.46 28.52
C THR A 62 -11.39 -4.48 29.37
N SER A 63 -11.98 -5.51 28.75
CA SER A 63 -12.68 -6.62 29.42
C SER A 63 -11.80 -7.35 30.45
N ALA A 64 -10.47 -7.35 30.28
CA ALA A 64 -9.55 -7.87 31.30
C ALA A 64 -9.55 -7.07 32.62
N TRP A 65 -10.09 -5.85 32.64
CA TRP A 65 -10.12 -4.95 33.80
C TRP A 65 -11.47 -4.91 34.52
N GLU A 66 -12.52 -5.56 34.02
CA GLU A 66 -13.86 -5.50 34.64
C GLU A 66 -13.93 -6.10 36.06
N GLY A 67 -12.97 -6.96 36.43
CA GLY A 67 -12.88 -7.55 37.77
C GLY A 67 -12.02 -6.77 38.77
N PHE A 68 -11.33 -5.70 38.35
CA PHE A 68 -10.50 -4.90 39.25
C PHE A 68 -11.35 -3.81 39.92
N GLY A 69 -11.86 -4.09 41.12
CA GLY A 69 -12.60 -3.10 41.91
C GLY A 69 -13.74 -3.61 42.82
N GLN A 70 -13.92 -4.93 42.99
CA GLN A 70 -14.73 -5.48 44.08
C GLN A 70 -13.92 -5.65 45.36
#